data_AF-A0A5R8ZZE7-F1
#
_entry.id   AF-A0A5R8ZZE7-F1
#
_cell.length_a   1.000
_cell.length_b   1.000
_cell.length_c   1.000
_cell.angle_alpha   90.00
_cell.angle_beta   90.00
_cell.angle_gamma   90.00
#
_symmetry.space_group_name_H-M   'P 1'
#
loop_
_entity.id
_entity.type
_entity.pdbx_description
1 polymer ?
#
loop_
_entity_poly.entity_id
_entity_poly.type
_entity_poly.pdbx_seq_one_letter_code
_entity_poly.pdbx_strand_id
1 'polypeptide(L)'
;MEEIYSSDAEGPRNLARYFMKNFACRIASRGFEVPQQVIEFMNGAEGMPNACLLLYRDFALHDRFRRIGDHGILLYANAMNSPTEPSEGPLIAFCAELQVGPIGALFFWDVDTVLGPIFSTDPWVYLRDRLELPYPELHAEQWGRLHE
;
A
#
# COMPACT_ATOMS: atom_id res chain seq x y z
N MET A 1 19.83 7.39 -17.67
CA MET A 1 18.41 7.77 -17.55
C MET A 1 18.24 8.12 -16.10
N GLU A 2 18.04 9.40 -15.79
CA GLU A 2 17.88 9.85 -14.40
C GLU A 2 16.49 9.40 -13.95
N GLU A 3 16.42 8.55 -12.93
CA GLU A 3 15.14 8.13 -12.40
C GLU A 3 14.46 9.30 -11.73
N ILE A 4 13.19 9.54 -12.04
CA ILE A 4 12.40 10.70 -11.58
C ILE A 4 12.36 10.80 -10.04
N TYR A 5 12.68 9.72 -9.33
CA TYR A 5 12.74 9.63 -7.87
C TYR A 5 14.10 9.99 -7.26
N SER A 6 15.13 10.25 -8.08
CA SER A 6 16.52 10.43 -7.62
C SER A 6 16.91 11.87 -7.25
N SER A 7 16.05 12.86 -7.55
CA SER A 7 16.40 14.28 -7.39
C SER A 7 16.06 14.88 -6.01
N ASP A 8 15.27 14.19 -5.19
CA ASP A 8 14.96 14.58 -3.81
C ASP A 8 14.62 13.35 -2.96
N ALA A 9 15.42 13.08 -1.91
CA ALA A 9 15.19 11.97 -1.00
C ALA A 9 13.84 12.07 -0.24
N GLU A 10 13.28 13.28 -0.11
CA GLU A 10 11.99 13.49 0.55
C GLU A 10 10.78 13.22 -0.37
N GLY A 11 10.94 13.32 -1.69
CA GLY A 11 9.85 13.07 -2.64
C GLY A 11 9.21 11.68 -2.48
N PRO A 12 10.01 10.60 -2.55
CA PRO A 12 9.52 9.24 -2.35
C PRO A 12 8.94 9.00 -0.94
N ARG A 13 9.54 9.59 0.10
CA ARG A 13 9.03 9.48 1.49
C ARG A 13 7.67 10.16 1.64
N ASN A 14 7.46 11.32 1.04
CA ASN A 14 6.18 12.01 1.09
C ASN A 14 5.08 11.25 0.36
N LEU A 15 5.41 10.61 -0.78
CA LEU A 15 4.50 9.70 -1.46
C LEU A 15 4.16 8.46 -0.61
N ALA A 16 5.17 7.85 0.02
CA ALA A 16 4.96 6.74 0.95
C ALA A 16 4.04 7.13 2.11
N ARG A 17 4.23 8.33 2.70
CA ARG A 17 3.37 8.87 3.76
C ARG A 17 1.94 9.13 3.28
N TYR A 18 1.74 9.55 2.04
CA TYR A 18 0.41 9.69 1.45
C TYR A 18 -0.33 8.34 1.38
N PHE A 19 0.32 7.29 0.89
CA PHE A 19 -0.26 5.95 0.87
C PHE A 19 -0.49 5.42 2.29
N MET A 20 0.43 5.69 3.22
CA MET A 20 0.29 5.25 4.61
C MET A 20 -0.93 5.87 5.30
N LYS A 21 -1.22 7.15 5.05
CA LYS A 21 -2.45 7.79 5.53
C LYS A 21 -3.70 7.07 5.05
N ASN A 22 -3.73 6.66 3.77
CA ASN A 22 -4.86 5.89 3.25
C ASN A 22 -5.00 4.54 3.94
N PHE A 23 -3.90 3.81 4.16
CA PHE A 23 -3.95 2.52 4.87
C PHE A 23 -4.36 2.67 6.34
N ALA A 24 -3.87 3.70 7.03
CA ALA A 24 -4.27 4.02 8.40
C ALA A 24 -5.78 4.33 8.49
N CYS A 25 -6.33 5.12 7.56
CA CYS A 25 -7.76 5.36 7.49
C CYS A 25 -8.56 4.06 7.29
N ARG A 26 -8.03 3.10 6.53
CA ARG A 26 -8.68 1.79 6.29
C ARG A 26 -8.62 0.83 7.49
N ILE A 27 -7.57 0.93 8.29
CA ILE A 27 -7.48 0.22 9.58
C ILE A 27 -8.54 0.80 10.52
N ALA A 28 -8.56 2.13 10.67
CA ALA A 28 -9.53 2.82 11.52
C ALA A 28 -10.98 2.60 11.07
N SER A 29 -11.26 2.59 9.76
CA SER A 29 -12.61 2.35 9.24
C SER A 29 -13.14 0.94 9.51
N ARG A 30 -12.25 -0.02 9.81
CA ARG A 30 -12.61 -1.39 10.22
C ARG A 30 -12.81 -1.52 11.73
N GLY A 31 -12.67 -0.43 12.49
CA GLY A 31 -12.81 -0.42 13.95
C GLY A 31 -11.57 -0.88 14.71
N PHE A 32 -10.44 -1.08 14.04
CA PHE A 32 -9.17 -1.40 14.68
C PHE A 32 -8.41 -0.12 15.06
N GLU A 33 -7.65 -0.20 16.15
CA GLU A 33 -6.65 0.82 16.46
C GLU A 33 -5.51 0.78 15.43
N VAL A 34 -5.07 1.96 14.98
CA VAL A 34 -3.95 2.07 14.05
C VAL A 34 -2.66 1.79 14.82
N PRO A 35 -1.79 0.87 14.35
CA PRO A 35 -0.53 0.58 15.03
C PRO A 35 0.31 1.83 15.23
N GLN A 36 0.90 1.98 16.42
CA GLN A 36 1.65 3.19 16.80
C GLN A 36 2.79 3.50 15.81
N GLN A 37 3.48 2.48 15.30
CA GLN A 37 4.58 2.69 14.35
C GLN A 37 4.10 3.23 12.99
N VAL A 38 2.86 2.92 12.59
CA VAL A 38 2.21 3.51 11.40
C VAL A 38 2.00 5.00 11.62
N ILE A 39 1.55 5.39 12.81
CA ILE A 39 1.36 6.80 13.21
C ILE A 39 2.71 7.54 13.21
N GLU A 40 3.74 6.94 13.79
CA GLU A 40 5.09 7.51 13.86
C GLU A 40 5.68 7.74 12.46
N PHE A 41 5.55 6.76 11.55
CA PHE A 41 6.00 6.92 10.17
C PHE A 41 5.25 8.05 9.43
N MET A 42 3.93 8.14 9.59
CA MET A 42 3.14 9.25 9.05
C MET A 42 3.57 10.61 9.58
N ASN A 43 4.09 10.67 10.81
CA ASN A 43 4.56 11.87 11.48
C ASN A 43 6.05 12.16 11.27
N GLY A 44 6.74 11.39 10.44
CA GLY A 44 8.09 11.70 10.00
C GLY A 44 9.18 10.72 10.42
N ALA A 45 8.86 9.62 11.11
CA ALA A 45 9.84 8.60 11.42
C ALA A 45 10.50 8.04 10.14
N GLU A 46 11.77 7.62 10.27
CA GLU A 46 12.56 7.21 9.11
C GLU A 46 12.14 5.84 8.54
N GLY A 47 11.42 5.02 9.30
CA GLY A 47 10.90 3.72 8.86
C GLY A 47 9.98 3.02 9.89
N MET A 48 9.51 1.82 9.55
CA MET A 48 8.93 0.80 10.46
C MET A 48 9.79 -0.45 10.35
N PRO A 49 10.11 -1.10 11.47
CA PRO A 49 10.79 -2.39 11.47
C PRO A 49 9.89 -3.55 11.00
N ASN A 50 8.58 -3.49 11.28
CA ASN A 50 7.65 -4.61 11.06
C ASN A 50 6.68 -4.36 9.91
N ALA A 51 7.08 -3.56 8.92
CA ALA A 51 6.22 -3.25 7.80
C ALA A 51 7.00 -3.07 6.50
N CYS A 52 6.33 -3.35 5.39
CA CYS A 52 6.84 -3.23 4.03
C CYS A 52 5.85 -2.39 3.20
N LEU A 53 6.35 -1.43 2.44
CA LEU A 53 5.57 -0.66 1.46
C LEU A 53 6.26 -0.71 0.11
N LEU A 54 5.63 -1.37 -0.85
CA LEU A 54 6.11 -1.48 -2.22
C LEU A 54 5.33 -0.50 -3.09
N LEU A 55 6.03 0.46 -3.69
CA LEU A 55 5.45 1.31 -4.72
C LEU A 55 5.57 0.62 -6.09
N TYR A 56 4.50 0.69 -6.88
CA TYR A 56 4.46 0.08 -8.19
C TYR A 56 3.78 0.97 -9.22
N ARG A 57 4.02 0.65 -10.48
CA ARG A 57 3.33 1.23 -11.64
C ARG A 57 2.44 0.20 -12.31
N ASP A 58 1.29 0.66 -12.79
CA ASP A 58 0.39 -0.11 -13.64
C ASP A 58 -0.35 0.81 -14.62
N PHE A 59 0.30 1.09 -15.73
CA PHE A 59 -0.31 1.84 -16.84
C PHE A 59 -1.39 1.02 -17.56
N ALA A 60 -1.25 -0.30 -17.62
CA ALA A 60 -2.15 -1.16 -18.38
C ALA A 60 -3.56 -1.18 -17.76
N LEU A 61 -3.63 -1.34 -16.43
CA LEU A 61 -4.88 -1.29 -15.70
C LEU A 61 -5.45 0.12 -15.64
N HIS A 62 -4.59 1.14 -15.49
CA HIS A 62 -5.03 2.53 -15.55
C HIS A 62 -5.69 2.87 -16.90
N ASP A 63 -5.05 2.51 -18.02
CA ASP A 63 -5.59 2.71 -19.37
C ASP A 63 -6.89 1.92 -19.57
N ARG A 64 -7.00 0.73 -18.98
CA ARG A 64 -8.25 -0.04 -18.98
C ARG A 64 -9.37 0.70 -18.23
N PHE A 65 -9.12 1.21 -17.03
CA PHE A 65 -10.11 2.01 -16.30
C PHE A 65 -10.58 3.23 -17.07
N ARG A 66 -9.64 3.96 -17.68
CA ARG A 66 -9.97 5.11 -18.53
C ARG A 66 -10.87 4.74 -19.70
N ARG A 67 -10.65 3.58 -20.33
CA ARG A 67 -11.48 3.10 -21.44
C ARG A 67 -12.92 2.79 -21.03
N ILE A 68 -13.16 2.37 -19.79
CA ILE A 68 -14.51 2.08 -19.28
C ILE A 68 -15.18 3.29 -18.63
N GLY A 69 -14.55 4.47 -18.68
CA GLY A 69 -15.08 5.71 -18.11
C GLY A 69 -14.87 5.85 -16.59
N ASP A 70 -14.06 4.98 -15.98
CA ASP A 70 -13.66 5.09 -14.58
C ASP A 70 -12.51 6.10 -14.44
N HIS A 71 -12.40 6.75 -13.28
CA HIS A 71 -11.31 7.66 -12.93
C HIS A 71 -9.96 6.96 -12.72
N GLY A 72 -9.91 5.62 -12.80
CA GLY A 72 -8.66 4.87 -12.66
C GLY A 72 -8.17 4.85 -11.23
N ILE A 73 -9.11 4.76 -10.29
CA ILE A 73 -8.84 4.67 -8.86
C ILE A 73 -9.39 3.33 -8.38
N LEU A 74 -8.50 2.44 -7.93
CA LEU A 74 -8.90 1.26 -7.17
C LEU A 74 -9.23 1.70 -5.74
N LEU A 75 -10.45 2.22 -5.54
CA LEU A 75 -10.95 2.60 -4.21
C LEU A 75 -11.24 1.37 -3.34
N TYR A 76 -11.54 0.22 -3.95
CA TYR A 76 -11.61 -1.06 -3.26
C TYR A 76 -10.20 -1.64 -3.14
N ALA A 77 -9.44 -1.14 -2.17
CA ALA A 77 -8.24 -1.82 -1.72
C ALA A 77 -8.65 -3.21 -1.23
N ASN A 78 -8.12 -4.24 -1.88
CA ASN A 78 -8.06 -5.55 -1.27
C ASN A 78 -7.23 -5.38 -0.02
N ALA A 79 -7.87 -5.56 1.13
CA ALA A 79 -7.19 -5.53 2.39
C ALA A 79 -7.57 -6.78 3.18
N MET A 80 -6.55 -7.42 3.71
CA MET A 80 -6.65 -8.53 4.63
C MET A 80 -6.20 -8.02 5.99
N ASN A 81 -6.97 -8.34 7.02
CA ASN A 81 -6.63 -8.04 8.40
C ASN A 81 -6.77 -9.31 9.23
N SER A 82 -5.91 -9.44 10.23
CA SER A 82 -6.01 -10.46 11.25
C SER A 82 -5.99 -9.77 12.62
N PRO A 83 -6.95 -10.03 13.50
CA PRO A 83 -8.16 -10.83 13.28
C PRO A 83 -9.10 -10.18 12.25
N THR A 84 -10.19 -10.86 11.85
CA THR A 84 -11.10 -10.34 10.81
C THR A 84 -11.97 -9.22 11.37
N GLU A 85 -12.31 -9.29 12.66
CA GLU A 85 -13.11 -8.30 13.37
C GLU A 85 -12.43 -7.81 14.67
N PRO A 86 -12.62 -6.55 15.09
CA PRO A 86 -12.07 -6.04 16.34
C PRO A 86 -12.57 -6.74 17.61
N SER A 87 -13.74 -7.38 17.53
CA SER A 87 -14.34 -8.17 18.61
C SER A 87 -13.50 -9.40 18.98
N GLU A 88 -12.69 -9.89 18.05
CA GLU A 88 -11.85 -11.09 18.20
C GLU A 88 -10.49 -10.78 18.86
N GLY A 89 -10.11 -9.49 18.93
CA GLY A 89 -8.86 -9.05 19.53
C GLY A 89 -8.21 -7.85 18.83
N PRO A 90 -7.03 -7.42 19.31
CA PRO A 90 -6.27 -6.35 18.67
C PRO A 90 -5.77 -6.79 17.28
N LEU A 91 -5.53 -5.80 16.41
CA LEU A 91 -4.94 -6.03 15.10
C LEU A 91 -3.53 -6.63 15.24
N ILE A 92 -3.31 -7.80 14.66
CA ILE A 92 -2.02 -8.48 14.64
C ILE A 92 -1.37 -8.49 13.25
N ALA A 93 -2.15 -8.35 12.19
CA ALA A 93 -1.64 -8.21 10.82
C ALA A 93 -2.59 -7.40 9.94
N PHE A 94 -2.01 -6.68 8.98
CA PHE A 94 -2.72 -5.91 7.97
C PHE A 94 -1.95 -5.89 6.66
N CYS A 95 -2.61 -6.27 5.58
CA CYS A 95 -2.07 -6.17 4.22
C CYS A 95 -3.08 -5.47 3.33
N ALA A 96 -2.66 -4.50 2.52
CA ALA A 96 -3.56 -3.78 1.63
C ALA A 96 -2.87 -3.25 0.37
N GLU A 97 -3.62 -3.19 -0.74
CA GLU A 97 -3.18 -2.58 -1.98
C GLU A 97 -4.01 -1.33 -2.33
N LEU A 98 -3.38 -0.24 -2.75
CA LEU A 98 -4.07 0.96 -3.24
C LEU A 98 -3.45 1.43 -4.55
N GLN A 99 -4.28 1.84 -5.52
CA GLN A 99 -3.81 2.49 -6.74
C GLN A 99 -4.53 3.82 -7.00
N VAL A 100 -3.75 4.85 -7.31
CA VAL A 100 -4.21 6.19 -7.69
C VAL A 100 -3.62 6.52 -9.06
N GLY A 101 -4.44 6.45 -10.11
CA GLY A 101 -3.96 6.60 -11.48
C GLY A 101 -3.07 5.42 -11.87
N PRO A 102 -1.90 5.65 -12.49
CA PRO A 102 -0.98 4.57 -12.87
C PRO A 102 -0.03 4.16 -11.72
N ILE A 103 -0.08 4.80 -10.56
CA ILE A 103 0.83 4.53 -9.44
C ILE A 103 0.05 3.92 -8.28
N GLY A 104 0.58 2.84 -7.72
CA GLY A 104 0.00 2.19 -6.54
C GLY A 104 1.02 1.83 -5.49
N ALA A 105 0.50 1.34 -4.38
CA ALA A 105 1.27 0.85 -3.25
C ALA A 105 0.67 -0.44 -2.69
N LEU A 106 1.53 -1.40 -2.36
CA LEU A 106 1.20 -2.59 -1.60
C LEU A 106 1.85 -2.47 -0.23
N PHE A 107 1.04 -2.53 0.81
CA PHE A 107 1.46 -2.41 2.20
C PHE A 107 1.22 -3.72 2.93
N PHE A 108 2.21 -4.15 3.71
CA PHE A 108 2.09 -5.27 4.63
C PHE A 108 2.66 -4.84 5.98
N TRP A 109 1.97 -5.20 7.05
CA TRP A 109 2.37 -5.01 8.44
C TRP A 109 1.91 -6.21 9.26
N ASP A 110 2.73 -6.65 10.21
CA ASP A 110 2.29 -7.53 11.28
C ASP A 110 3.10 -7.27 12.57
N VAL A 111 2.70 -7.89 13.68
CA VAL A 111 3.31 -7.68 15.00
C VAL A 111 4.66 -8.38 15.19
N ASP A 112 4.95 -9.46 14.47
CA ASP A 112 6.03 -10.41 14.79
C ASP A 112 7.15 -10.45 13.74
N THR A 113 6.87 -10.03 12.51
CA THR A 113 7.76 -10.13 11.36
C THR A 113 8.54 -8.83 11.18
N VAL A 114 9.83 -8.90 11.48
CA VAL A 114 10.78 -7.84 11.12
C VAL A 114 11.10 -7.97 9.64
N LEU A 115 10.50 -7.11 8.81
CA LEU A 115 10.62 -7.15 7.35
C LEU A 115 11.77 -6.28 6.82
N GLY A 116 12.44 -5.52 7.70
CA GLY A 116 13.38 -4.49 7.29
C GLY A 116 12.64 -3.22 6.85
N PRO A 117 13.36 -2.19 6.35
CA PRO A 117 12.77 -0.87 6.15
C PRO A 117 11.61 -0.91 5.14
N ILE A 118 10.46 -0.36 5.56
CA ILE A 118 9.24 -0.04 4.76
C ILE A 118 9.57 0.36 3.33
N PHE A 119 10.59 1.20 3.23
CA PHE A 119 11.03 1.87 2.05
C PHE A 119 12.54 1.96 2.22
N SER A 120 13.29 1.17 1.46
CA SER A 120 14.69 1.49 1.37
C SER A 120 14.77 2.75 0.50
N THR A 121 15.23 3.85 1.11
CA THR A 121 15.62 5.09 0.41
C THR A 121 16.88 4.90 -0.41
N ASP A 122 17.35 3.66 -0.52
CA ASP A 122 18.42 3.31 -1.43
C ASP A 122 17.94 3.69 -2.84
N PRO A 123 18.70 4.51 -3.59
CA PRO A 123 18.36 4.90 -4.96
C PRO A 123 18.19 3.72 -5.94
N TRP A 124 18.37 2.48 -5.46
CA TRP A 124 18.17 1.23 -6.16
C TRP A 124 16.81 0.55 -5.87
N VAL A 125 15.93 1.15 -5.04
CA VAL A 125 14.56 0.64 -4.84
C VAL A 125 13.65 1.22 -5.91
N TYR A 126 13.58 0.49 -7.02
CA TYR A 126 12.78 0.84 -8.19
C TYR A 126 11.28 0.73 -7.94
N LEU A 127 10.50 1.58 -8.61
CA LEU A 127 9.08 1.31 -8.84
C LEU A 127 8.95 -0.04 -9.54
N ARG A 128 8.28 -0.99 -8.91
CA ARG A 128 8.03 -2.30 -9.50
C ARG A 128 6.94 -2.24 -10.54
N ASP A 129 6.98 -3.15 -11.52
CA ASP A 129 5.80 -3.43 -12.31
C ASP A 129 4.77 -4.16 -11.43
N ARG A 130 3.46 -3.91 -11.60
CA ARG A 130 2.43 -4.62 -10.83
C ARG A 130 2.55 -6.13 -10.96
N LEU A 131 2.97 -6.63 -12.13
CA LEU A 131 3.13 -8.06 -12.38
C LEU A 131 4.26 -8.71 -11.54
N GLU A 132 5.10 -7.90 -10.89
CA GLU A 132 6.21 -8.34 -10.04
C GLU A 132 5.87 -8.29 -8.54
N LEU A 133 4.63 -7.96 -8.19
CA LEU A 133 4.21 -7.81 -6.79
C LEU A 133 3.97 -9.17 -6.11
N PRO A 134 4.28 -9.27 -4.79
CA PRO A 134 3.86 -10.41 -3.98
C PRO A 134 2.35 -10.37 -3.68
N TYR A 135 1.79 -11.48 -3.19
CA TYR A 135 0.37 -11.64 -2.85
C TYR A 135 -0.58 -11.44 -4.04
N PRO A 136 -0.51 -12.27 -5.10
CA PRO A 136 -1.35 -12.16 -6.29
C PRO A 136 -2.85 -12.11 -5.98
N GLU A 137 -3.31 -12.75 -4.91
CA GLU A 137 -4.69 -12.72 -4.44
C GLU A 137 -5.21 -11.31 -4.10
N LEU A 138 -4.31 -10.38 -3.72
CA LEU A 138 -4.66 -8.99 -3.45
C LEU A 138 -4.81 -8.15 -4.71
N HIS A 139 -4.30 -8.61 -5.86
CA HIS A 139 -4.16 -7.77 -7.03
C HIS A 139 -4.56 -8.45 -8.34
N ALA A 140 -4.91 -9.73 -8.28
CA ALA A 140 -5.60 -10.48 -9.33
C ALA A 140 -6.99 -9.88 -9.55
N GLU A 141 -7.42 -9.80 -10.81
CA GLU A 141 -8.64 -9.15 -11.26
C GLU A 141 -9.87 -9.61 -10.45
N GLN A 142 -10.30 -8.83 -9.44
CA GLN A 142 -11.56 -9.04 -8.72
C GLN A 142 -12.75 -8.49 -9.53
N TRP A 143 -12.87 -8.93 -10.79
CA TRP A 143 -14.01 -8.58 -11.63
C TRP A 143 -15.29 -9.37 -11.29
N GLY A 144 -15.20 -10.35 -10.38
CA GLY A 144 -16.32 -11.22 -10.01
C GLY A 144 -17.27 -10.71 -8.92
N ARG A 145 -16.94 -9.65 -8.17
CA ARG A 145 -17.74 -9.22 -7.00
C ARG A 145 -18.44 -7.86 -7.13
N LEU A 146 -18.22 -7.13 -8.22
CA LEU A 146 -18.84 -5.82 -8.46
C LEU A 146 -20.11 -5.91 -9.33
N HIS A 147 -20.57 -7.13 -9.65
CA HIS A 147 -21.77 -7.41 -10.45
C HIS A 147 -22.72 -8.44 -9.82
N GLU A 148 -22.62 -8.70 -8.51
CA GLU A 148 -23.67 -9.39 -7.73
C GLU A 148 -24.47 -8.39 -6.90
#